data_AF-A0A845YUM2-F1
#
_entry.id   AF-A0A845YUM2-F1
#
_cell.length_a   1.000
_cell.length_b   1.000
_cell.length_c   1.000
_cell.angle_alpha   90.00
_cell.angle_beta   90.00
_cell.angle_gamma   90.00
#
_symmetry.space_group_name_H-M   'P 1'
#
loop_
_entity.id
_entity.type
_entity.pdbx_description
1 polymer ?
#
loop_
_entity_poly.entity_id
_entity_poly.type
_entity_poly.pdbx_seq_one_letter_code
_entity_poly.pdbx_strand_id
1 'polypeptide(L)'
;MNRLTRDQIITIIGIFVATFTAVIVALIPAFLPTQWKCFLRDRYYDQEYQECKPKLPVFQENNGCKHYYELVEEDISWTEANSRAKNKNHRGIPGHLVTIISQKEQEFIDNSQNLRQLDKNNNGEEVFVRGKLKSAWIGASDAINEGIWQWVVGPETENGITFWIGKSDGEPINNEYSNWRENIQPDDGREGEDYGHISLYQEGFKWNDNDVNDRYSEVSQYIVEYTNCPNKD
;
A
#
# COMPACT_ATOMS: atom_id res chain seq x y z
N MET A 1 23.49 34.65 25.07
CA MET A 1 23.97 33.46 24.34
C MET A 1 23.29 33.45 22.98
N ASN A 2 24.04 33.56 21.89
CA ASN A 2 23.48 33.56 20.54
C ASN A 2 23.01 32.14 20.20
N ARG A 3 21.72 31.98 19.85
CA ARG A 3 21.20 30.72 19.31
C ARG A 3 21.81 30.52 17.93
N LEU A 4 22.37 29.33 17.70
CA LEU A 4 22.89 28.93 16.39
C LEU A 4 21.76 28.90 15.37
N THR A 5 22.05 29.30 14.13
CA THR A 5 21.11 29.23 13.03
C THR A 5 20.99 27.80 12.50
N ARG A 6 19.90 27.51 11.78
CA ARG A 6 19.63 26.20 11.16
C ARG A 6 20.82 25.68 10.34
N ASP A 7 21.45 26.54 9.56
CA ASP A 7 22.56 26.17 8.67
C ASP A 7 23.87 25.95 9.44
N GLN A 8 24.07 26.67 10.54
CA GLN A 8 25.20 26.45 11.45
C GLN A 8 25.11 25.09 12.13
N ILE A 9 23.89 24.69 12.54
CA ILE A 9 23.66 23.39 13.16
C ILE A 9 23.83 22.25 12.15
N ILE A 10 23.33 22.41 10.92
CA ILE A 10 23.51 21.43 9.83
C ILE A 10 24.99 21.21 9.51
N THR A 11 25.78 22.29 9.49
CA THR A 11 27.22 22.22 9.22
C THR A 11 27.95 21.50 10.36
N ILE A 12 27.63 21.81 11.61
CA ILE A 12 28.24 21.16 12.78
C ILE A 12 27.89 19.66 12.80
N ILE A 13 26.63 19.28 12.61
CA ILE A 13 26.19 17.88 12.63
C ILE A 13 26.73 17.11 11.40
N GLY A 14 26.72 17.74 10.22
CA GLY A 14 27.23 17.13 8.97
C GLY A 14 28.74 16.83 9.02
N ILE A 15 29.53 17.69 9.68
CA ILE A 15 30.97 17.46 9.91
C ILE A 15 31.20 16.33 10.92
N PHE A 16 30.36 16.21 11.96
CA PHE A 16 30.45 15.14 12.96
C PHE A 16 30.10 13.75 12.40
N VAL A 17 29.18 13.66 11.44
CA VAL A 17 28.72 12.37 10.88
C VAL A 17 29.67 11.81 9.81
N ALA A 18 30.49 12.64 9.16
CA ALA A 18 31.35 12.22 8.06
C ALA A 18 32.67 11.52 8.49
N THR A 19 32.99 11.46 9.79
CA THR A 19 34.32 11.03 10.28
C THR A 19 34.34 9.83 11.21
N PHE A 20 33.22 9.16 11.48
CA PHE A 20 33.20 8.04 12.42
C PHE A 20 32.75 6.73 11.78
N THR A 21 33.63 5.73 11.87
CA THR A 21 33.36 4.33 11.58
C THR A 21 32.21 3.80 12.44
N ALA A 22 31.55 2.75 11.95
CA ALA A 22 30.27 2.17 12.39
C ALA A 22 30.09 1.83 13.89
N VAL A 23 31.06 2.11 14.77
CA VAL A 23 31.07 1.66 16.17
C VAL A 23 30.40 2.65 17.14
N ILE A 24 30.19 3.93 16.78
CA ILE A 24 29.57 4.93 17.69
C ILE A 24 28.08 5.18 17.40
N VAL A 25 27.54 4.68 16.29
CA VAL A 25 26.12 4.89 15.91
C VAL A 25 25.15 4.26 16.94
N ALA A 26 25.59 3.26 17.71
CA ALA A 26 24.76 2.55 18.68
C ALA A 26 24.55 3.26 20.04
N LEU A 27 25.25 4.36 20.35
CA LEU A 27 25.17 5.00 21.70
C LEU A 27 24.50 6.39 21.72
N ILE A 28 24.18 6.94 20.56
CA ILE A 28 23.48 8.23 20.41
C ILE A 28 21.93 8.12 20.41
N PRO A 29 21.26 7.02 19.98
CA PRO A 29 19.81 7.02 19.79
C PRO A 29 18.99 7.26 21.05
N ALA A 30 19.46 6.83 22.23
CA ALA A 30 18.63 6.82 23.45
C ALA A 30 18.28 8.23 23.99
N PHE A 31 19.02 9.28 23.61
CA PHE A 31 18.86 10.63 24.17
C PHE A 31 18.36 11.69 23.18
N LEU A 32 18.15 11.32 21.91
CA LEU A 32 17.57 12.24 20.94
C LEU A 32 16.04 12.32 21.10
N PRO A 33 15.45 13.51 21.24
CA PRO A 33 14.00 13.68 21.17
C PRO A 33 13.47 13.09 19.85
N THR A 34 12.30 12.45 19.87
CA THR A 34 11.70 11.71 18.73
C THR A 34 11.72 12.49 17.41
N GLN A 35 11.52 13.82 17.46
CA GLN A 35 11.59 14.72 16.31
C GLN A 35 12.93 14.66 15.55
N TRP A 36 14.05 14.43 16.25
CA TRP A 36 15.39 14.33 15.65
C TRP A 36 15.68 12.92 15.12
N LYS A 37 15.09 11.88 15.73
CA LYS A 37 15.16 10.50 15.22
C LYS A 37 14.51 10.41 13.84
N CYS A 38 13.38 11.10 13.63
CA CYS A 38 12.67 11.09 12.36
C CYS A 38 13.35 11.96 11.28
N PHE A 39 14.18 12.93 11.66
CA PHE A 39 14.99 13.73 10.73
C PHE A 39 16.16 12.95 10.10
N LEU A 40 16.68 11.92 10.78
CA LEU A 40 17.78 11.06 10.29
C LEU A 40 17.28 9.82 9.51
N ARG A 41 15.97 9.75 9.23
CA ARG A 41 15.21 8.60 8.69
C ARG A 41 15.79 7.98 7.41
N ASP A 42 16.41 8.76 6.54
CA ASP A 42 16.80 8.28 5.21
C ASP A 42 18.12 7.47 5.15
N ARG A 43 18.79 7.20 6.28
CA ARG A 43 20.11 6.52 6.27
C ARG A 43 20.32 5.30 7.17
N TYR A 44 19.44 5.01 8.15
CA TYR A 44 19.63 3.86 9.06
C TYR A 44 18.29 3.17 9.34
N TYR A 45 18.18 1.92 8.91
CA TYR A 45 16.99 1.08 8.96
C TYR A 45 17.14 0.05 10.09
N ASP A 46 16.94 0.45 11.34
CA ASP A 46 16.92 -0.46 12.49
C ASP A 46 15.56 -0.43 13.21
N GLN A 47 15.25 -1.50 13.96
CA GLN A 47 14.00 -1.70 14.70
C GLN A 47 13.64 -0.54 15.65
N GLU A 48 14.61 0.27 16.06
CA GLU A 48 14.46 1.41 16.99
C GLU A 48 13.78 2.64 16.36
N TYR A 49 13.60 2.69 15.02
CA TYR A 49 13.04 3.85 14.30
C TYR A 49 11.62 3.65 13.75
N GLN A 50 10.91 2.59 14.16
CA GLN A 50 9.54 2.31 13.72
C GLN A 50 8.54 3.43 14.09
N GLU A 51 8.82 4.21 15.14
CA GLU A 51 8.01 5.39 15.53
C GLU A 51 8.03 6.52 14.48
N CYS A 52 8.99 6.49 13.55
CA CYS A 52 9.18 7.52 12.51
C CYS A 52 8.70 7.09 11.12
N LYS A 53 8.20 5.86 10.96
CA LYS A 53 7.47 5.49 9.76
C LYS A 53 6.14 6.25 9.74
N PRO A 54 5.73 6.82 8.60
CA PRO A 54 4.42 7.43 8.50
C PRO A 54 3.34 6.46 8.95
N LYS A 55 2.36 6.95 9.70
CA LYS A 55 1.26 6.12 10.19
C LYS A 55 0.45 5.66 8.99
N LEU A 56 0.40 4.35 8.76
CA LEU A 56 -0.45 3.80 7.72
C LEU A 56 -1.91 3.83 8.16
N PRO A 57 -2.82 4.15 7.23
CA PRO A 57 -4.25 3.91 7.36
C PRO A 57 -4.54 2.47 7.78
N VAL A 58 -5.51 2.27 8.67
CA VAL A 58 -5.87 0.95 9.18
C VAL A 58 -7.38 0.72 9.11
N PHE A 59 -7.78 -0.35 8.44
CA PHE A 59 -9.10 -0.93 8.54
C PHE A 59 -9.07 -2.05 9.57
N GLN A 60 -10.12 -2.16 10.37
CA GLN A 60 -10.23 -3.23 11.37
C GLN A 60 -11.58 -3.92 11.19
N GLU A 61 -11.51 -5.23 10.98
CA GLU A 61 -12.68 -6.09 10.90
C GLU A 61 -13.27 -6.37 12.29
N ASN A 62 -14.52 -6.85 12.30
CA ASN A 62 -15.22 -7.22 13.53
C ASN A 62 -14.53 -8.37 14.29
N ASN A 63 -13.83 -9.26 13.59
CA ASN A 63 -13.08 -10.38 14.17
C ASN A 63 -11.74 -9.95 14.82
N GLY A 64 -11.38 -8.67 14.71
CA GLY A 64 -10.12 -8.11 15.22
C GLY A 64 -8.94 -8.14 14.24
N CYS A 65 -9.11 -8.68 13.04
CA CYS A 65 -8.13 -8.54 11.96
C CYS A 65 -7.92 -7.07 11.61
N LYS A 66 -6.65 -6.70 11.42
CA LYS A 66 -6.23 -5.33 11.05
C LYS A 66 -5.50 -5.38 9.73
N HIS A 67 -5.91 -4.50 8.83
CA HIS A 67 -5.37 -4.33 7.50
C HIS A 67 -4.78 -2.93 7.41
N TYR A 68 -3.47 -2.83 7.17
CA TYR A 68 -2.80 -1.55 6.97
C TYR A 68 -2.57 -1.33 5.48
N TYR A 69 -2.80 -0.12 4.99
CA TYR A 69 -2.70 0.17 3.55
C TYR A 69 -1.62 1.20 3.26
N GLU A 70 -0.85 0.98 2.21
CA GLU A 70 0.10 1.94 1.66
C GLU A 70 -0.21 2.15 0.18
N LEU A 71 -0.64 3.35 -0.17
CA LEU A 71 -0.79 3.74 -1.57
C LEU A 71 0.56 4.15 -2.16
N VAL A 72 0.98 3.49 -3.22
CA VAL A 72 2.23 3.77 -3.91
C VAL A 72 1.93 4.33 -5.30
N GLU A 73 2.61 5.43 -5.66
CA GLU A 73 2.44 6.12 -6.95
C GLU A 73 3.64 5.82 -7.85
N GLU A 74 3.49 4.79 -8.68
CA GLU A 74 4.47 4.34 -9.66
C GLU A 74 3.70 3.77 -10.87
N ASP A 75 4.10 4.19 -12.06
CA ASP A 75 3.58 3.70 -13.35
C ASP A 75 4.38 2.46 -13.75
N ILE A 76 3.88 1.29 -13.32
CA ILE A 76 4.51 -0.01 -13.49
C ILE A 76 3.43 -1.07 -13.75
N SER A 77 3.84 -2.20 -14.34
CA SER A 77 2.93 -3.32 -14.59
C SER A 77 2.44 -3.97 -13.29
N TRP A 78 1.32 -4.70 -13.37
CA TRP A 78 0.80 -5.47 -12.23
C TRP A 78 1.84 -6.44 -11.66
N THR A 79 2.60 -7.11 -12.53
CA THR A 79 3.64 -8.08 -12.11
C THR A 79 4.75 -7.41 -11.32
N GLU A 80 5.17 -6.21 -11.74
CA GLU A 80 6.17 -5.43 -11.01
C GLU A 80 5.60 -4.88 -9.69
N ALA A 81 4.36 -4.37 -9.69
CA ALA A 81 3.67 -3.92 -8.49
C ALA A 81 3.54 -5.03 -7.45
N ASN A 82 3.14 -6.23 -7.87
CA ASN A 82 3.06 -7.42 -7.01
C ASN A 82 4.44 -7.78 -6.42
N SER A 83 5.50 -7.77 -7.24
CA SER A 83 6.87 -8.02 -6.78
C SER A 83 7.33 -6.96 -5.75
N ARG A 84 7.06 -5.67 -6.00
CA ARG A 84 7.40 -4.58 -5.08
C ARG A 84 6.62 -4.66 -3.77
N ALA A 85 5.33 -4.99 -3.84
CA ALA A 85 4.48 -5.17 -2.67
C ALA A 85 4.98 -6.30 -1.75
N LYS A 86 5.33 -7.46 -2.34
CA LYS A 86 5.91 -8.62 -1.62
C LYS A 86 7.23 -8.32 -0.92
N ASN A 87 8.00 -7.35 -1.42
CA ASN A 87 9.27 -6.94 -0.84
C ASN A 87 9.12 -5.86 0.25
N LYS A 88 7.89 -5.38 0.52
CA LYS A 88 7.65 -4.42 1.59
C LYS A 88 7.37 -5.11 2.92
N ASN A 89 7.61 -4.35 3.99
CA ASN A 89 7.35 -4.78 5.35
C ASN A 89 6.86 -3.62 6.22
N HIS A 90 5.77 -3.86 6.94
CA HIS A 90 5.26 -2.97 7.96
C HIS A 90 5.23 -3.68 9.31
N ARG A 91 6.11 -3.28 10.23
CA ARG A 91 6.15 -3.82 11.61
C ARG A 91 6.26 -5.35 11.68
N GLY A 92 7.05 -5.95 10.79
CA GLY A 92 7.20 -7.40 10.71
C GLY A 92 6.15 -8.09 9.84
N ILE A 93 5.10 -7.39 9.41
CA ILE A 93 4.05 -7.93 8.54
C ILE A 93 4.51 -7.78 7.08
N PRO A 94 4.59 -8.87 6.29
CA PRO A 94 4.90 -8.80 4.86
C PRO A 94 3.78 -8.11 4.08
N GLY A 95 4.14 -7.36 3.04
CA GLY A 95 3.16 -6.71 2.17
C GLY A 95 2.67 -7.59 1.03
N HIS A 96 1.50 -7.28 0.49
CA HIS A 96 0.96 -7.82 -0.76
C HIS A 96 0.10 -6.77 -1.46
N LEU A 97 -0.27 -6.97 -2.74
CA LEU A 97 -1.31 -6.11 -3.32
C LEU A 97 -2.62 -6.31 -2.56
N VAL A 98 -3.39 -5.24 -2.43
CA VAL A 98 -4.63 -5.27 -1.64
C VAL A 98 -5.62 -6.29 -2.17
N THR A 99 -6.21 -7.04 -1.25
CA THR A 99 -7.41 -7.84 -1.46
C THR A 99 -8.59 -7.09 -0.86
N ILE A 100 -9.74 -7.11 -1.52
CA ILE A 100 -10.91 -6.37 -1.06
C ILE A 100 -12.06 -7.35 -0.91
N ILE A 101 -12.27 -7.82 0.32
CA ILE A 101 -13.18 -8.95 0.59
C ILE A 101 -14.53 -8.51 1.18
N SER A 102 -14.74 -7.20 1.34
CA SER A 102 -16.02 -6.68 1.83
C SER A 102 -16.32 -5.27 1.33
N GLN A 103 -17.62 -4.94 1.31
CA GLN A 103 -18.07 -3.58 1.00
C GLN A 103 -17.47 -2.54 1.96
N LYS A 104 -17.34 -2.87 3.25
CA LYS A 104 -16.79 -1.92 4.25
C LYS A 104 -15.31 -1.64 4.02
N GLU A 105 -14.57 -2.64 3.54
CA GLU A 105 -13.18 -2.47 3.15
C GLU A 105 -13.06 -1.60 1.89
N GLN A 106 -13.90 -1.86 0.88
CA GLN A 106 -13.97 -1.00 -0.31
C GLN A 106 -14.27 0.46 0.07
N GLU A 107 -15.29 0.70 0.90
CA GLU A 107 -15.65 2.04 1.38
C GLU A 107 -14.49 2.70 2.16
N PHE A 108 -13.70 1.92 2.89
CA PHE A 108 -12.51 2.41 3.57
C PHE A 108 -11.43 2.87 2.57
N ILE A 109 -11.18 2.09 1.51
CA ILE A 109 -10.21 2.36 0.44
C ILE A 109 -10.64 3.56 -0.42
N ASP A 110 -11.92 3.63 -0.79
CA ASP A 110 -12.51 4.67 -1.64
C ASP A 110 -12.39 6.07 -1.04
N ASN A 111 -12.46 6.13 0.29
CA ASN A 111 -12.27 7.38 0.99
C ASN A 111 -10.79 7.79 0.87
N SER A 112 -10.48 8.54 -0.18
CA SER A 112 -9.14 9.07 -0.46
C SER A 112 -8.50 9.93 0.64
N GLN A 113 -9.23 10.25 1.72
CA GLN A 113 -8.65 10.79 2.96
C GLN A 113 -8.02 9.69 3.82
N ASN A 114 -8.63 8.51 3.83
CA ASN A 114 -8.15 7.35 4.54
C ASN A 114 -6.83 6.89 3.97
N LEU A 115 -6.66 6.74 2.65
CA LEU A 115 -5.37 6.32 2.06
C LEU A 115 -4.25 7.37 2.14
N ARG A 116 -4.48 8.52 2.78
CA ARG A 116 -3.45 9.55 2.92
C ARG A 116 -2.42 9.11 3.94
N GLN A 117 -1.18 9.17 3.51
CA GLN A 117 -0.07 8.99 4.41
C GLN A 117 0.11 10.27 5.23
N LEU A 118 0.11 10.12 6.56
CA LEU A 118 0.34 11.20 7.51
C LEU A 118 1.79 11.15 8.01
N ASP A 119 2.47 12.28 7.98
CA ASP A 119 3.75 12.48 8.66
C ASP A 119 3.62 13.64 9.66
N LYS A 120 4.55 13.74 10.61
CA LYS A 120 4.61 14.89 11.51
C LYS A 120 5.50 15.96 10.90
N ASN A 121 5.00 17.19 10.82
CA ASN A 121 5.84 18.32 10.48
C ASN A 121 6.83 18.64 11.62
N ASN A 122 7.71 19.63 11.41
CA ASN A 122 8.70 20.04 12.41
C ASN A 122 8.10 20.54 13.74
N ASN A 123 6.79 20.80 13.78
CA ASN A 123 6.05 21.24 14.96
C ASN A 123 5.30 20.07 15.64
N GLY A 124 5.43 18.84 15.12
CA GLY A 124 4.77 17.65 15.64
C GLY A 124 3.30 17.48 15.20
N GLU A 125 2.81 18.34 14.31
CA GLU A 125 1.44 18.27 13.78
C GLU A 125 1.35 17.26 12.63
N GLU A 126 0.26 16.49 12.59
CA GLU A 126 -0.01 15.56 11.48
C GLU A 126 -0.33 16.36 10.21
N VAL A 127 0.45 16.12 9.16
CA VAL A 127 0.28 16.73 7.84
C VAL A 127 0.17 15.64 6.77
N PHE A 128 -0.65 15.90 5.75
CA PHE A 128 -0.74 15.02 4.59
C PHE A 128 0.54 15.12 3.77
N VAL A 129 1.23 13.99 3.60
CA VAL A 129 2.46 13.94 2.79
C VAL A 129 2.27 13.29 1.43
N ARG A 130 1.29 12.36 1.29
CA ARG A 130 0.95 11.62 0.06
C ARG A 130 -0.51 11.14 0.10
N GLY A 131 -1.04 10.66 -1.03
CA GLY A 131 -2.16 9.70 -0.99
C GLY A 131 -3.51 10.14 -1.56
N LYS A 132 -3.56 10.77 -2.74
CA LYS A 132 -4.81 10.80 -3.51
C LYS A 132 -4.88 9.55 -4.38
N LEU A 133 -5.88 8.71 -4.14
CA LEU A 133 -6.15 7.54 -4.97
C LEU A 133 -6.44 8.00 -6.42
N LYS A 134 -5.78 7.32 -7.36
CA LYS A 134 -5.96 7.28 -8.81
C LYS A 134 -6.36 5.85 -9.20
N SER A 135 -6.29 5.50 -10.47
CA SER A 135 -6.40 4.10 -10.85
C SER A 135 -5.23 3.31 -10.28
N ALA A 136 -5.52 2.21 -9.58
CA ALA A 136 -4.53 1.49 -8.79
C ALA A 136 -4.68 -0.03 -8.88
N TRP A 137 -3.56 -0.74 -9.07
CA TRP A 137 -3.54 -2.21 -9.08
C TRP A 137 -3.99 -2.80 -7.74
N ILE A 138 -4.74 -3.91 -7.83
CA ILE A 138 -5.18 -4.73 -6.70
C ILE A 138 -4.76 -6.19 -6.91
N GLY A 139 -4.95 -7.05 -5.92
CA GLY A 139 -4.49 -8.43 -5.90
C GLY A 139 -5.27 -9.43 -6.77
N ALA A 140 -6.24 -8.97 -7.55
CA ALA A 140 -7.12 -9.81 -8.37
C ALA A 140 -6.48 -10.16 -9.72
N SER A 141 -6.62 -11.41 -10.14
CA SER A 141 -6.20 -11.88 -11.46
C SER A 141 -6.94 -13.16 -11.87
N ASP A 142 -7.15 -13.35 -13.17
CA ASP A 142 -7.60 -14.60 -13.79
C ASP A 142 -6.57 -15.18 -14.79
N ALA A 143 -5.33 -14.68 -14.79
CA ALA A 143 -4.24 -15.11 -15.69
C ALA A 143 -3.93 -16.62 -15.70
N ILE A 144 -4.42 -17.37 -14.71
CA ILE A 144 -4.29 -18.83 -14.66
C ILE A 144 -5.40 -19.50 -15.50
N ASN A 145 -6.64 -19.01 -15.40
CA ASN A 145 -7.79 -19.53 -16.12
C ASN A 145 -8.72 -18.35 -16.47
N GLU A 146 -8.76 -18.01 -17.77
CA GLU A 146 -9.62 -16.96 -18.32
C GLU A 146 -11.05 -17.01 -17.78
N GLY A 147 -11.53 -15.88 -17.26
CA GLY A 147 -12.87 -15.75 -16.68
C GLY A 147 -13.05 -16.36 -15.30
N ILE A 148 -11.98 -16.83 -14.63
CA ILE A 148 -12.01 -17.29 -13.23
C ILE A 148 -11.14 -16.37 -12.40
N TRP A 149 -11.76 -15.35 -11.83
CA TRP A 149 -11.09 -14.29 -11.07
C TRP A 149 -10.82 -14.73 -9.63
N GLN A 150 -9.55 -14.60 -9.23
CA GLN A 150 -9.05 -15.03 -7.92
C GLN A 150 -8.26 -13.93 -7.23
N TRP A 151 -8.27 -13.94 -5.90
CA TRP A 151 -7.24 -13.26 -5.11
C TRP A 151 -5.95 -14.10 -5.13
N VAL A 152 -4.96 -13.65 -5.92
CA VAL A 152 -3.70 -14.38 -6.18
C VAL A 152 -2.52 -13.87 -5.35
N VAL A 153 -2.79 -13.03 -4.35
CA VAL A 153 -1.82 -12.50 -3.38
C VAL A 153 -2.41 -12.49 -1.97
N GLY A 154 -1.56 -12.21 -0.97
CA GLY A 154 -2.01 -12.06 0.42
C GLY A 154 -2.40 -13.38 1.09
N PRO A 155 -2.84 -13.31 2.36
CA PRO A 155 -3.34 -14.48 3.10
C PRO A 155 -4.51 -15.21 2.41
N GLU A 156 -5.17 -14.56 1.46
CA GLU A 156 -6.30 -15.07 0.67
C GLU A 156 -5.83 -16.11 -0.37
N THR A 157 -4.53 -16.10 -0.74
CA THR A 157 -3.94 -17.13 -1.62
C THR A 157 -3.96 -18.53 -1.02
N GLU A 158 -3.94 -18.65 0.30
CA GLU A 158 -3.92 -19.96 0.98
C GLU A 158 -5.19 -20.76 0.67
N ASN A 159 -6.28 -20.08 0.29
CA ASN A 159 -7.54 -20.68 -0.13
C ASN A 159 -7.80 -20.56 -1.64
N GLY A 160 -6.97 -19.81 -2.38
CA GLY A 160 -7.20 -19.51 -3.80
C GLY A 160 -8.61 -18.97 -4.05
N ILE A 161 -9.00 -17.94 -3.27
CA ILE A 161 -10.38 -17.46 -3.24
C ILE A 161 -10.80 -16.98 -4.64
N THR A 162 -11.52 -17.84 -5.35
CA THR A 162 -12.30 -17.46 -6.53
C THR A 162 -13.48 -16.64 -6.05
N PHE A 163 -13.51 -15.37 -6.42
CA PHE A 163 -14.57 -14.46 -6.02
C PHE A 163 -15.54 -14.14 -7.16
N TRP A 164 -15.18 -14.42 -8.42
CA TRP A 164 -16.00 -14.14 -9.59
C TRP A 164 -15.74 -15.10 -10.75
N ILE A 165 -16.80 -15.50 -11.46
CA ILE A 165 -16.71 -16.30 -12.70
C ILE A 165 -17.51 -15.62 -13.82
N GLY A 166 -16.88 -15.51 -14.99
CA GLY A 166 -17.45 -14.91 -16.20
C GLY A 166 -16.85 -13.56 -16.54
N LYS A 167 -17.32 -12.97 -17.65
CA LYS A 167 -16.95 -11.62 -18.08
C LYS A 167 -17.89 -10.61 -17.43
N SER A 168 -18.34 -9.60 -18.16
CA SER A 168 -19.24 -8.55 -17.70
C SER A 168 -20.64 -9.04 -17.35
N ASP A 169 -20.98 -10.26 -17.77
CA ASP A 169 -22.19 -11.01 -17.45
C ASP A 169 -21.98 -12.09 -16.36
N GLY A 170 -20.80 -12.10 -15.73
CA GLY A 170 -20.44 -13.05 -14.69
C GLY A 170 -21.17 -12.82 -13.36
N GLU A 171 -20.83 -13.65 -12.39
CA GLU A 171 -21.42 -13.60 -11.05
C GLU A 171 -20.40 -13.88 -9.93
N PRO A 172 -20.62 -13.32 -8.72
CA PRO A 172 -19.80 -13.66 -7.58
C PRO A 172 -20.02 -15.10 -7.12
N ILE A 173 -18.95 -15.80 -6.76
CA ILE A 173 -19.03 -17.16 -6.23
C ILE A 173 -19.23 -17.12 -4.72
N ASN A 174 -20.02 -18.03 -4.14
CA ASN A 174 -20.24 -18.15 -2.68
C ASN A 174 -20.70 -16.86 -1.97
N ASN A 175 -21.30 -15.91 -2.70
CA ASN A 175 -21.60 -14.55 -2.20
C ASN A 175 -20.36 -13.75 -1.77
N GLU A 176 -19.20 -14.07 -2.35
CA GLU A 176 -18.00 -13.27 -2.19
C GLU A 176 -18.24 -11.84 -2.68
N TYR A 177 -17.50 -10.90 -2.10
CA TYR A 177 -17.61 -9.51 -2.48
C TYR A 177 -16.99 -9.27 -3.86
N SER A 178 -17.69 -8.50 -4.69
CA SER A 178 -17.15 -7.97 -5.93
C SER A 178 -17.60 -6.52 -6.12
N ASN A 179 -16.71 -5.70 -6.66
CA ASN A 179 -16.99 -4.32 -7.01
C ASN A 179 -16.62 -4.01 -8.47
N TRP A 180 -16.69 -5.01 -9.36
CA TRP A 180 -16.60 -4.77 -10.81
C TRP A 180 -17.56 -3.69 -11.25
N ARG A 181 -17.17 -2.93 -12.29
CA ARG A 181 -18.08 -2.00 -12.95
C ARG A 181 -19.25 -2.79 -13.56
N GLU A 182 -20.43 -2.51 -13.05
CA GLU A 182 -21.61 -3.36 -13.25
C GLU A 182 -22.00 -3.47 -14.74
N ASN A 183 -22.24 -4.70 -15.21
CA ASN A 183 -22.60 -5.03 -16.60
C ASN A 183 -21.60 -4.59 -17.67
N ILE A 184 -20.38 -4.20 -17.27
CA ILE A 184 -19.34 -3.74 -18.19
C ILE A 184 -18.01 -4.43 -17.92
N GLN A 185 -17.71 -4.80 -16.67
CA GLN A 185 -16.43 -5.41 -16.29
C GLN A 185 -16.61 -6.71 -15.50
N PRO A 186 -15.66 -7.65 -15.54
CA PRO A 186 -14.46 -7.68 -16.40
C PRO A 186 -14.85 -7.96 -17.87
N ASP A 187 -14.30 -7.26 -18.87
CA ASP A 187 -14.64 -7.51 -20.29
C ASP A 187 -13.59 -8.28 -21.10
N ASP A 188 -12.42 -8.54 -20.50
CA ASP A 188 -11.27 -9.15 -21.16
C ASP A 188 -10.97 -8.42 -22.48
N GLY A 189 -10.72 -7.11 -22.35
CA GLY A 189 -10.51 -6.22 -23.48
C GLY A 189 -9.35 -6.69 -24.37
N ARG A 190 -9.62 -6.85 -25.67
CA ARG A 190 -8.64 -7.36 -26.66
C ARG A 190 -8.14 -8.79 -26.38
N GLU A 191 -8.83 -9.57 -25.55
CA GLU A 191 -8.49 -10.97 -25.23
C GLU A 191 -7.12 -11.10 -24.53
N GLY A 192 -6.91 -10.34 -23.45
CA GLY A 192 -5.67 -10.37 -22.69
C GLY A 192 -5.64 -9.49 -21.43
N GLU A 193 -6.79 -9.10 -20.89
CA GLU A 193 -6.86 -8.28 -19.67
C GLU A 193 -6.97 -9.15 -18.42
N ASP A 194 -5.84 -9.64 -17.91
CA ASP A 194 -5.85 -10.65 -16.84
C ASP A 194 -5.71 -10.11 -15.40
N TYR A 195 -5.68 -8.77 -15.21
CA TYR A 195 -5.27 -8.15 -13.94
C TYR A 195 -6.20 -7.04 -13.46
N GLY A 196 -6.69 -7.15 -12.23
CA GLY A 196 -7.65 -6.21 -11.66
C GLY A 196 -7.01 -4.92 -11.16
N HIS A 197 -7.71 -3.80 -11.35
CA HIS A 197 -7.41 -2.52 -10.75
C HIS A 197 -8.69 -1.76 -10.34
N ILE A 198 -8.56 -0.84 -9.39
CA ILE A 198 -9.59 0.17 -9.13
C ILE A 198 -9.50 1.23 -10.22
N SER A 199 -10.62 1.54 -10.89
CA SER A 199 -10.72 2.55 -11.94
C SER A 199 -11.46 3.80 -11.44
N LEU A 200 -10.97 4.98 -11.83
CA LEU A 200 -11.59 6.27 -11.47
C LEU A 200 -12.40 6.92 -12.59
N TYR A 201 -12.39 6.35 -13.81
CA TYR A 201 -12.68 7.19 -14.96
C TYR A 201 -14.14 7.59 -15.07
N GLN A 202 -15.10 6.76 -14.64
CA GLN A 202 -16.51 7.04 -14.95
C GLN A 202 -17.54 6.66 -13.86
N GLU A 203 -17.24 5.75 -12.93
CA GLU A 203 -18.27 5.20 -12.02
C GLU A 203 -17.73 4.84 -10.63
N GLY A 204 -17.08 5.79 -9.92
CA GLY A 204 -16.86 5.68 -8.46
C GLY A 204 -16.12 4.42 -7.97
N PHE A 205 -14.79 4.42 -8.07
CA PHE A 205 -13.88 3.41 -7.47
C PHE A 205 -14.26 1.94 -7.72
N LYS A 206 -14.94 1.65 -8.84
CA LYS A 206 -15.24 0.30 -9.32
C LYS A 206 -14.01 -0.37 -9.92
N TRP A 207 -14.05 -1.69 -10.05
CA TRP A 207 -12.95 -2.47 -10.61
C TRP A 207 -13.08 -2.62 -12.13
N ASN A 208 -11.92 -2.75 -12.77
CA ASN A 208 -11.72 -3.00 -14.19
C ASN A 208 -10.53 -3.95 -14.32
N ASP A 209 -10.56 -4.85 -15.29
CA ASP A 209 -9.41 -5.68 -15.67
C ASP A 209 -8.46 -4.91 -16.59
N ASN A 210 -7.24 -5.38 -16.77
CA ASN A 210 -6.28 -4.75 -17.67
C ASN A 210 -5.13 -5.71 -18.02
N ASP A 211 -4.47 -5.46 -19.15
CA ASP A 211 -3.31 -6.20 -19.64
C ASP A 211 -2.04 -5.68 -18.93
N VAL A 212 -1.17 -6.60 -18.53
CA VAL A 212 0.15 -6.31 -17.95
C VAL A 212 1.04 -5.44 -18.87
N ASN A 213 0.76 -5.42 -20.18
CA ASN A 213 1.52 -4.68 -21.19
C ASN A 213 0.81 -3.43 -21.70
N ASP A 214 -0.38 -3.09 -21.18
CA ASP A 214 -1.09 -1.92 -21.69
C ASP A 214 -0.36 -0.63 -21.28
N ARG A 215 0.42 -0.09 -22.20
CA ARG A 215 1.09 1.21 -22.06
C ARG A 215 0.11 2.39 -22.08
N TYR A 216 -1.15 2.11 -22.39
CA TYR A 216 -2.25 3.07 -22.28
C TYR A 216 -3.05 2.87 -20.99
N SER A 217 -2.66 1.94 -20.11
CA SER A 217 -3.31 1.79 -18.81
C SER A 217 -3.21 3.11 -18.05
N GLU A 218 -4.32 3.54 -17.47
CA GLU A 218 -4.35 4.71 -16.60
C GLU A 218 -3.85 4.39 -15.18
N VAL A 219 -3.43 3.13 -14.97
CA VAL A 219 -3.01 2.61 -13.68
C VAL A 219 -1.63 3.16 -13.35
N SER A 220 -1.61 4.16 -12.48
CA SER A 220 -0.39 4.89 -12.08
C SER A 220 -0.03 4.65 -10.62
N GLN A 221 -0.73 3.71 -9.98
CA GLN A 221 -0.63 3.42 -8.57
C GLN A 221 -0.83 1.92 -8.29
N TYR A 222 -0.46 1.51 -7.09
CA TYR A 222 -0.85 0.22 -6.52
C TYR A 222 -1.06 0.38 -5.02
N ILE A 223 -1.94 -0.44 -4.45
CA ILE A 223 -2.21 -0.43 -3.01
C ILE A 223 -1.55 -1.65 -2.40
N VAL A 224 -0.67 -1.43 -1.43
CA VAL A 224 -0.07 -2.48 -0.62
C VAL A 224 -0.88 -2.65 0.65
N GLU A 225 -1.23 -3.88 0.96
CA GLU A 225 -1.89 -4.28 2.18
C GLU A 225 -0.92 -5.06 3.08
N TYR A 226 -1.06 -4.85 4.38
CA TYR A 226 -0.36 -5.60 5.42
C TYR A 226 -1.41 -6.12 6.41
N THR A 227 -1.62 -7.44 6.44
CA THR A 227 -2.70 -8.05 7.22
C THR A 227 -2.18 -8.70 8.50
N ASN A 228 -2.80 -8.33 9.62
CA ASN A 228 -2.51 -8.91 10.93
C ASN A 228 -3.81 -9.37 11.61
N CYS A 229 -3.99 -10.68 11.64
CA CYS A 229 -5.13 -11.35 12.27
C CYS A 229 -4.68 -12.05 13.54
N PRO A 230 -4.97 -11.52 14.74
CA PRO A 230 -4.51 -12.09 16.01
C PRO A 230 -5.15 -13.46 16.37
N ASN A 231 -6.14 -13.93 15.61
CA ASN A 231 -6.90 -15.17 15.88
C ASN A 231 -6.86 -16.16 14.70
N LYS A 232 -5.77 -16.22 13.92
CA LYS A 232 -5.67 -17.12 12.75
C LYS A 232 -5.16 -18.54 13.08
N ASP A 233 -5.04 -18.87 14.37
CA ASP A 233 -4.61 -20.18 14.89
C ASP A 233 -5.81 -21.04 15.36
#